data_AF-A0A9P7FA75-F1
#
_entry.id   AF-A0A9P7FA75-F1
#
_cell.length_a   1.000
_cell.length_b   1.000
_cell.length_c   1.000
_cell.angle_alpha   90.00
_cell.angle_beta   90.00
_cell.angle_gamma   90.00
#
_symmetry.space_group_name_H-M   'P 1'
#
loop_
_entity.id
_entity.type
_entity.pdbx_description
1 polymer ?
#
loop_
_entity_poly.entity_id
_entity_poly.type
_entity_poly.pdbx_seq_one_letter_code
_entity_poly.pdbx_strand_id
1 'polypeptide(L)'
;MNNSTSTPFHLIDDNTSVLFAFQSAHYLEIACFTLLVYDLLTTFGEEVEYFWSGPWSLSRVLFFLNRYLPFVAMIPTNVALFGTGIPAQSCTHWIRAAFELSIFAICVNQGILLLRVWYMYSHSAIARAVACFSYAACVVSSITMTGLSLPFLRSTTESLQLQRQITTIPGCSAPSPSIIWAVFVPSTIIHMILFGFTIARILKVSRDLRMDQLMQRLVRDGGLVFFVSMASATFSVVGARLTKDPVINGPATWSNSQLAISAVAVSRLMLSIHSLAGKLKIDQNWLFNPSELSRVRWWAVSGDYGRSIVVEMDTHEPVAQKV
;
A
#
# COMPACT_ATOMS: atom_id res chain seq x y z
N MET A 1 -34.16 -23.03 35.98
CA MET A 1 -32.72 -23.24 36.23
C MET A 1 -32.19 -24.13 35.11
N ASN A 2 -31.74 -23.54 33.99
CA ASN A 2 -31.15 -24.29 32.87
C ASN A 2 -29.63 -24.15 32.96
N ASN A 3 -28.97 -25.11 33.60
CA ASN A 3 -27.53 -25.31 33.48
C ASN A 3 -27.28 -26.10 32.19
N SER A 4 -27.13 -25.40 31.07
CA SER A 4 -26.50 -25.96 29.88
C SER A 4 -25.00 -26.06 30.15
N THR A 5 -24.56 -27.25 30.55
CA THR A 5 -23.17 -27.70 30.54
C THR A 5 -22.63 -27.58 29.11
N SER A 6 -21.82 -26.55 28.85
CA SER A 6 -20.99 -26.48 27.65
C SER A 6 -20.07 -27.70 27.61
N THR A 7 -20.14 -28.47 26.53
CA THR A 7 -19.30 -29.65 26.33
C THR A 7 -17.84 -29.22 26.15
N PRO A 8 -16.87 -29.95 26.74
CA PRO A 8 -15.45 -29.59 26.66
C PRO A 8 -14.88 -29.60 25.22
N PHE A 9 -15.54 -30.28 24.27
CA PHE A 9 -15.13 -30.32 22.87
C PHE A 9 -15.21 -28.96 22.16
N HIS A 10 -16.27 -28.17 22.38
CA HIS A 10 -16.41 -26.85 21.75
C HIS A 10 -15.34 -25.85 22.20
N LEU A 11 -14.91 -25.94 23.47
CA LEU A 11 -13.86 -25.09 24.02
C LEU A 11 -12.46 -25.42 23.47
N ILE A 12 -12.24 -26.67 23.05
CA ILE A 12 -10.98 -27.12 22.45
C ILE A 12 -10.90 -26.69 20.98
N ASP A 13 -11.99 -26.81 20.22
CA ASP A 13 -12.07 -26.37 18.83
C ASP A 13 -11.90 -24.84 18.72
N ASP A 14 -12.53 -24.07 19.62
CA ASP A 14 -12.36 -22.62 19.66
C ASP A 14 -10.93 -22.20 19.99
N ASN A 15 -10.28 -22.85 20.98
CA ASN A 15 -8.90 -22.54 21.33
C ASN A 15 -7.91 -22.89 20.20
N THR A 16 -8.08 -24.02 19.51
CA THR A 16 -7.20 -24.39 18.40
C THR A 16 -7.32 -23.41 17.23
N SER A 17 -8.53 -22.99 16.89
CA SER A 17 -8.77 -22.02 15.81
C SER A 17 -8.12 -20.65 16.09
N VAL A 18 -8.11 -20.20 17.35
CA VAL A 18 -7.43 -18.97 17.78
C VAL A 18 -5.91 -19.12 17.68
N LEU A 19 -5.34 -20.27 18.05
CA LEU A 19 -3.90 -20.52 17.90
C LEU A 19 -3.48 -20.51 16.42
N PHE A 20 -4.24 -21.15 15.54
CA PHE A 20 -4.01 -21.11 14.10
C PHE A 20 -4.10 -19.69 13.54
N ALA A 21 -5.05 -18.88 14.03
CA ALA A 21 -5.18 -17.48 13.63
C ALA A 21 -3.95 -16.65 14.00
N PHE A 22 -3.46 -16.79 15.24
CA PHE A 22 -2.23 -16.11 15.67
C PHE A 22 -1.04 -16.54 14.83
N GLN A 23 -0.83 -17.85 14.66
CA GLN A 23 0.28 -18.37 13.87
C GLN A 23 0.22 -17.90 12.40
N SER A 24 -0.96 -17.89 11.81
CA SER A 24 -1.18 -17.38 10.45
C SER A 24 -0.86 -15.88 10.34
N ALA A 25 -1.19 -15.09 11.37
CA ALA A 25 -0.84 -13.67 11.41
C ALA A 25 0.67 -13.45 11.48
N HIS A 26 1.39 -14.26 12.26
CA HIS A 26 2.86 -14.23 12.35
C HIS A 26 3.50 -14.55 10.99
N TYR A 27 3.03 -15.62 10.33
CA TYR A 27 3.55 -15.99 9.01
C TYR A 27 3.28 -14.93 7.95
N LEU A 28 2.07 -14.36 7.94
CA LEU A 28 1.74 -13.31 6.98
C LEU A 28 2.55 -12.03 7.24
N GLU A 29 2.77 -11.65 8.50
CA GLU A 29 3.61 -10.51 8.84
C GLU A 29 5.07 -10.71 8.39
N ILE A 30 5.67 -11.88 8.68
CA ILE A 30 7.03 -12.20 8.24
C ILE A 30 7.12 -12.20 6.70
N ALA A 31 6.12 -12.77 6.01
CA ALA A 31 6.08 -12.77 4.56
C ALA A 31 6.05 -11.33 3.99
N CYS A 32 5.25 -10.46 4.59
CA CYS A 32 5.15 -9.04 4.20
C CYS A 32 6.42 -8.26 4.50
N PHE A 33 7.06 -8.51 5.64
CA PHE A 33 8.34 -7.89 5.99
C PHE A 33 9.43 -8.34 5.03
N THR A 34 9.50 -9.65 4.75
CA THR A 34 10.43 -10.23 3.80
C THR A 34 10.23 -9.66 2.40
N LEU A 35 8.97 -9.45 1.99
CA LEU A 35 8.63 -8.83 0.71
C LEU A 35 9.20 -7.40 0.60
N LEU A 36 9.09 -6.60 1.67
CA LEU A 36 9.68 -5.25 1.72
C LEU A 36 11.21 -5.28 1.67
N VAL A 37 11.84 -6.15 2.44
CA VAL A 37 13.31 -6.32 2.42
C VAL A 37 13.77 -6.76 1.04
N TYR A 38 13.09 -7.75 0.43
CA TYR A 38 13.38 -8.23 -0.91
C TYR A 38 13.24 -7.10 -1.95
N ASP A 39 12.17 -6.30 -1.85
CA ASP A 39 11.98 -5.15 -2.73
C ASP A 39 13.11 -4.14 -2.61
N LEU A 40 13.46 -3.77 -1.37
CA LEU A 40 14.55 -2.84 -1.08
C LEU A 40 15.87 -3.33 -1.70
N LEU A 41 16.26 -4.58 -1.41
CA LEU A 41 17.54 -5.13 -1.88
C LEU A 41 17.60 -5.26 -3.40
N THR A 42 16.53 -5.74 -4.04
CA THR A 42 16.52 -5.97 -5.50
C THR A 42 16.48 -4.68 -6.32
N THR A 43 16.01 -3.58 -5.73
CA THR A 43 15.85 -2.31 -6.45
C THR A 43 16.71 -1.17 -5.87
N PHE A 44 17.63 -1.49 -4.95
CA PHE A 44 18.51 -0.50 -4.33
C PHE A 44 19.42 0.21 -5.36
N GLY A 45 19.89 -0.51 -6.38
CA GLY A 45 20.70 0.10 -7.44
C GLY A 45 19.95 1.20 -8.20
N GLU A 46 18.72 0.91 -8.63
CA GLU A 46 17.85 1.89 -9.30
C GLU A 46 17.46 3.05 -8.36
N GLU A 47 17.27 2.76 -7.07
CA GLU A 47 17.01 3.78 -6.06
C GLU A 47 18.17 4.79 -5.96
N VAL A 48 19.41 4.31 -5.86
CA VAL A 48 20.60 5.17 -5.79
C VAL A 48 20.76 5.98 -7.08
N GLU A 49 20.53 5.36 -8.24
CA GLU A 49 20.63 6.04 -9.53
C GLU A 49 19.61 7.18 -9.66
N TYR A 50 18.34 6.94 -9.28
CA TYR A 50 17.25 7.85 -9.61
C TYR A 50 16.81 8.81 -8.50
N PHE A 51 17.05 8.48 -7.23
CA PHE A 51 16.50 9.26 -6.11
C PHE A 51 17.56 9.87 -5.19
N TRP A 52 18.80 9.36 -5.17
CA TRP A 52 19.83 9.86 -4.25
C TRP A 52 20.54 11.12 -4.76
N SER A 53 20.55 11.38 -6.07
CA SER A 53 21.23 12.54 -6.66
C SER A 53 20.23 13.55 -7.24
N GLY A 54 20.51 14.86 -7.13
CA GLY A 54 19.68 15.95 -7.69
C GLY A 54 18.92 16.78 -6.64
N PRO A 55 18.04 17.71 -7.05
CA PRO A 55 17.29 18.57 -6.13
C PRO A 55 16.15 17.84 -5.42
N TRP A 56 15.81 18.29 -4.21
CA TRP A 56 14.66 17.77 -3.47
C TRP A 56 13.34 18.19 -4.12
N SER A 57 12.51 17.21 -4.49
CA SER A 57 11.17 17.40 -5.04
C SER A 57 10.12 16.66 -4.21
N LEU A 58 8.84 17.03 -4.33
CA LEU A 58 7.75 16.37 -3.62
C LEU A 58 7.71 14.86 -3.91
N SER A 59 7.87 14.46 -5.17
CA SER A 59 7.91 13.05 -5.58
C SER A 59 9.09 12.30 -4.94
N ARG A 60 10.25 12.94 -4.78
CA ARG A 60 11.41 12.35 -4.10
C ARG A 60 11.15 12.13 -2.62
N VAL A 61 10.60 13.14 -1.93
CA VAL A 61 10.25 13.02 -0.51
C VAL A 61 9.23 11.90 -0.30
N LEU A 62 8.18 11.87 -1.12
CA LEU A 62 7.16 10.83 -1.04
C LEU A 62 7.70 9.44 -1.37
N PHE A 63 8.63 9.32 -2.32
CA PHE A 63 9.32 8.06 -2.59
C PHE A 63 10.04 7.54 -1.34
N PHE A 64 10.89 8.36 -0.72
CA PHE A 64 11.63 7.95 0.48
C PHE A 64 10.69 7.63 1.64
N LEU A 65 9.63 8.41 1.85
CA LEU A 65 8.62 8.10 2.85
C LEU A 65 7.95 6.75 2.56
N ASN A 66 7.46 6.51 1.34
CA ASN A 66 6.84 5.23 0.99
C ASN A 66 7.79 4.04 1.07
N ARG A 67 9.10 4.25 0.86
CA ARG A 67 10.13 3.22 0.88
C ARG A 67 10.56 2.83 2.30
N TYR A 68 10.77 3.81 3.17
CA TYR A 68 11.39 3.58 4.49
C TYR A 68 10.39 3.61 5.65
N LEU A 69 9.30 4.36 5.54
CA LEU A 69 8.28 4.44 6.59
C LEU A 69 7.59 3.10 6.89
N PRO A 70 7.31 2.20 5.92
CA PRO A 70 6.77 0.88 6.22
C PRO A 70 7.66 0.06 7.16
N PHE A 71 8.99 0.12 6.99
CA PHE A 71 9.91 -0.55 7.91
C PHE A 71 9.77 0.00 9.34
N VAL A 72 9.67 1.32 9.48
CA VAL A 72 9.45 1.96 10.78
C VAL A 72 8.11 1.55 11.39
N ALA A 73 7.04 1.50 10.58
CA ALA A 73 5.71 1.10 11.02
C ALA A 73 5.63 -0.38 11.43
N MET A 74 6.42 -1.26 10.81
CA MET A 74 6.44 -2.68 11.14
C MET A 74 7.25 -3.00 12.40
N ILE A 75 8.16 -2.14 12.87
CA ILE A 75 8.88 -2.35 14.14
C ILE A 75 7.91 -2.58 15.32
N PRO A 76 6.97 -1.67 15.63
CA PRO A 76 6.03 -1.87 16.72
C PRO A 76 5.12 -3.09 16.51
N THR A 77 4.74 -3.42 15.27
CA THR A 77 3.97 -4.63 14.97
C THR A 77 4.76 -5.89 15.28
N ASN A 78 6.03 -5.95 14.87
CA ASN A 78 6.90 -7.09 15.16
C ASN A 78 7.17 -7.24 16.67
N VAL A 79 7.36 -6.13 17.39
CA VAL A 79 7.48 -6.18 18.86
C VAL A 79 6.18 -6.69 19.49
N ALA A 80 5.02 -6.25 18.98
CA ALA A 80 3.73 -6.72 19.45
C ALA A 80 3.48 -8.19 19.10
N LEU A 81 3.87 -8.70 17.93
CA LEU A 81 3.61 -10.09 17.54
C LEU A 81 4.64 -11.08 18.09
N PHE A 82 5.92 -10.74 18.13
CA PHE A 82 6.99 -11.68 18.48
C PHE A 82 7.60 -11.45 19.87
N GLY A 83 7.22 -10.36 20.54
CA GLY A 83 7.76 -10.00 21.86
C GLY A 83 7.40 -11.02 22.95
N THR A 84 8.37 -11.41 23.77
CA THR A 84 8.15 -12.28 24.94
C THR A 84 8.41 -11.52 26.24
N GLY A 85 7.63 -11.79 27.27
CA GLY A 85 7.80 -11.16 28.59
C GLY A 85 7.51 -9.65 28.63
N ILE A 86 6.79 -9.10 27.65
CA ILE A 86 6.45 -7.67 27.61
C ILE A 86 5.32 -7.37 28.60
N PRO A 87 5.46 -6.37 29.49
CA PRO A 87 4.37 -5.95 30.38
C PRO A 87 3.14 -5.47 29.59
N ALA A 88 1.93 -5.76 30.08
CA ALA A 88 0.67 -5.42 29.40
C ALA A 88 0.54 -3.93 29.04
N GLN A 89 1.07 -3.03 29.88
CA GLN A 89 1.07 -1.59 29.59
C GLN A 89 1.98 -1.27 28.39
N SER A 90 3.22 -1.76 28.37
CA SER A 90 4.15 -1.57 27.25
C SER A 90 3.60 -2.19 25.96
N CYS A 91 3.00 -3.37 26.07
CA CYS A 91 2.33 -4.06 24.98
C CYS A 91 1.20 -3.20 24.36
N THR A 92 0.41 -2.54 25.19
CA THR A 92 -0.62 -1.58 24.75
C THR A 92 -0.02 -0.42 23.96
N HIS A 93 1.11 0.14 24.40
CA HIS A 93 1.80 1.20 23.68
C HIS A 93 2.31 0.74 22.31
N TRP A 94 2.89 -0.46 22.23
CA TRP A 94 3.37 -1.03 20.96
C TRP A 94 2.23 -1.28 19.97
N ILE A 95 1.11 -1.84 20.42
CA ILE A 95 -0.07 -2.05 19.56
C ILE A 95 -0.57 -0.71 19.00
N ARG A 96 -0.70 0.33 19.84
CA ARG A 96 -1.17 1.64 19.38
C ARG A 96 -0.22 2.27 18.38
N ALA A 97 1.09 2.24 18.67
CA ALA A 97 2.11 2.73 17.78
C ALA A 97 2.09 2.01 16.42
N ALA A 98 1.82 0.70 16.39
CA ALA A 98 1.67 -0.07 15.16
C ALA A 98 0.52 0.46 14.29
N PHE A 99 -0.69 0.60 14.86
CA PHE A 99 -1.83 1.11 14.10
C PHE A 99 -1.61 2.55 13.62
N GLU A 100 -1.10 3.43 14.48
CA GLU A 100 -0.86 4.84 14.14
C GLU A 100 0.16 5.00 13.00
N LEU A 101 1.32 4.32 13.12
CA LEU A 101 2.38 4.41 12.10
C LEU A 101 1.97 3.73 10.79
N SER A 102 1.26 2.59 10.84
CA SER A 102 0.79 1.92 9.62
C SER A 102 -0.25 2.76 8.88
N ILE A 103 -1.16 3.43 9.59
CA ILE A 103 -2.13 4.34 8.96
C ILE A 103 -1.43 5.54 8.34
N PHE A 104 -0.46 6.13 9.05
CA PHE A 104 0.33 7.22 8.50
C PHE A 104 1.07 6.80 7.22
N ALA A 105 1.69 5.63 7.21
CA ALA A 105 2.38 5.09 6.04
C ALA A 105 1.42 4.80 4.87
N ILE A 106 0.22 4.27 5.15
CA ILE A 106 -0.83 4.06 4.15
C ILE A 106 -1.31 5.41 3.57
N CYS A 107 -1.45 6.45 4.38
CA CYS A 107 -1.84 7.79 3.90
C CYS A 107 -0.80 8.40 2.95
N VAL A 108 0.50 8.18 3.21
CA VAL A 108 1.58 8.57 2.28
C VAL A 108 1.44 7.83 0.95
N ASN A 109 1.24 6.51 0.99
CA ASN A 109 1.05 5.68 -0.20
C ASN A 109 -0.15 6.15 -1.05
N GLN A 110 -1.30 6.39 -0.41
CA GLN A 110 -2.49 6.93 -1.04
C GLN A 110 -2.25 8.34 -1.63
N GLY A 111 -1.43 9.16 -0.99
CA GLY A 111 -1.02 10.47 -1.51
C GLY A 111 -0.26 10.37 -2.83
N ILE A 112 0.61 9.37 -2.98
CA ILE A 112 1.31 9.11 -4.26
C ILE A 112 0.33 8.68 -5.35
N LEU A 113 -0.60 7.79 -5.03
CA LEU A 113 -1.64 7.37 -5.96
C LEU A 113 -2.56 8.53 -6.36
N LEU A 114 -2.88 9.44 -5.44
CA LEU A 114 -3.62 10.67 -5.71
C LEU A 114 -2.85 11.58 -6.68
N LEU A 115 -1.57 11.85 -6.41
CA LEU A 115 -0.74 12.67 -7.31
C LEU A 115 -0.73 12.10 -8.73
N ARG A 116 -0.68 10.77 -8.85
CA ARG A 116 -0.75 10.13 -10.16
C ARG A 116 -2.08 10.39 -10.86
N VAL A 117 -3.21 10.28 -10.16
CA VAL A 117 -4.53 10.63 -10.71
C VAL A 117 -4.58 12.13 -11.08
N TRP A 118 -3.98 12.99 -10.27
CA TRP A 118 -3.91 14.43 -10.52
C TRP A 118 -3.22 14.76 -11.85
N TYR A 119 -2.07 14.14 -12.14
CA TYR A 119 -1.37 14.31 -13.41
C TYR A 119 -2.12 13.67 -14.58
N MET A 120 -2.70 12.48 -14.37
CA MET A 120 -3.46 11.75 -15.40
C MET A 120 -4.71 12.50 -15.87
N TYR A 121 -5.31 13.31 -14.99
CA TYR A 121 -6.49 14.13 -15.24
C TYR A 121 -6.17 15.63 -15.33
N SER A 122 -5.01 15.99 -15.90
CA SER A 122 -4.56 17.39 -16.06
C SER A 122 -5.63 18.31 -16.65
N HIS A 123 -6.43 17.82 -17.61
CA HIS A 123 -7.48 18.58 -18.31
C HIS A 123 -8.85 18.62 -17.62
N SER A 124 -9.08 17.87 -16.54
CA SER A 124 -10.38 17.84 -15.84
C SER A 124 -10.23 18.32 -14.40
N ALA A 125 -10.52 19.61 -14.19
CA ALA A 125 -10.51 20.23 -12.86
C ALA A 125 -11.50 19.55 -11.91
N ILE A 126 -12.64 19.09 -12.43
CA ILE A 126 -13.65 18.37 -11.64
C ILE A 126 -13.10 17.04 -11.12
N ALA A 127 -12.47 16.24 -11.99
CA ALA A 127 -11.89 14.95 -11.57
C ALA A 127 -10.80 15.14 -10.52
N ARG A 128 -9.95 16.15 -10.68
CA ARG A 128 -8.92 16.53 -9.70
C ARG A 128 -9.53 16.97 -8.37
N ALA A 129 -10.56 17.83 -8.40
CA ALA A 129 -11.25 18.27 -7.19
C ALA A 129 -11.90 17.10 -6.44
N VAL A 130 -12.57 16.18 -7.15
CA VAL A 130 -13.20 14.99 -6.54
C VAL A 130 -12.14 14.06 -5.92
N ALA A 131 -11.02 13.82 -6.62
CA ALA A 131 -9.93 12.98 -6.10
C ALA A 131 -9.28 13.60 -4.84
N CYS A 132 -9.00 14.92 -4.85
CA CYS A 132 -8.44 15.60 -3.68
C CYS A 132 -9.41 15.66 -2.51
N PHE A 133 -10.69 15.93 -2.76
CA PHE A 133 -11.73 15.95 -1.73
C PHE A 133 -11.91 14.57 -1.10
N SER A 134 -12.01 13.51 -1.90
CA SER A 134 -12.13 12.14 -1.39
C SER A 134 -10.90 11.70 -0.59
N TYR A 135 -9.69 12.09 -1.00
CA TYR A 135 -8.48 11.84 -0.22
C TYR A 135 -8.49 12.60 1.11
N ALA A 136 -8.83 13.88 1.12
CA ALA A 136 -8.93 14.67 2.35
C ALA A 136 -9.96 14.08 3.32
N ALA A 137 -11.14 13.71 2.80
CA ALA A 137 -12.17 13.02 3.57
C ALA A 137 -11.68 11.68 4.14
N CYS A 138 -10.91 10.90 3.36
CA CYS A 138 -10.29 9.67 3.82
C CYS A 138 -9.30 9.89 4.96
N VAL A 139 -8.41 10.88 4.86
CA VAL A 139 -7.43 11.20 5.91
C VAL A 139 -8.13 11.60 7.20
N VAL A 140 -9.11 12.51 7.12
CA VAL A 140 -9.90 12.94 8.29
C VAL A 140 -10.65 11.75 8.92
N SER A 141 -11.29 10.92 8.10
CA SER A 141 -11.99 9.71 8.56
C SER A 141 -11.03 8.71 9.21
N SER A 142 -9.84 8.49 8.63
CA SER A 142 -8.85 7.57 9.18
C SER A 142 -8.33 8.04 10.55
N ILE A 143 -8.02 9.34 10.68
CA ILE A 143 -7.55 9.92 11.96
C ILE A 143 -8.64 9.82 13.03
N THR A 144 -9.88 10.20 12.71
CA THR A 144 -11.00 10.15 13.65
C THR A 144 -11.30 8.72 14.10
N MET A 145 -11.36 7.76 13.17
CA MET A 145 -11.65 6.36 13.51
C MET A 145 -10.53 5.70 14.32
N THR A 146 -9.27 6.07 14.06
CA THR A 146 -8.13 5.64 14.87
C THR A 146 -8.21 6.22 16.27
N GLY A 147 -8.46 7.53 16.40
CA GLY A 147 -8.61 8.19 17.71
C GLY A 147 -9.74 7.59 18.55
N LEU A 148 -10.87 7.26 17.92
CA LEU A 148 -12.00 6.59 18.60
C LEU A 148 -11.69 5.13 18.97
N SER A 149 -10.76 4.46 18.28
CA SER A 149 -10.41 3.05 18.54
C SER A 149 -9.30 2.89 19.60
N LEU A 150 -8.50 3.93 19.89
CA LEU A 150 -7.43 3.91 20.89
C LEU A 150 -7.82 3.35 22.28
N PRO A 151 -9.00 3.65 22.85
CA PRO A 151 -9.40 3.09 24.14
C PRO A 151 -9.59 1.58 24.10
N PHE A 152 -9.96 1.02 22.94
CA PHE A 152 -10.21 -0.41 22.73
C PHE A 152 -8.95 -1.20 22.36
N LEU A 153 -7.93 -0.51 21.83
CA LEU A 153 -6.58 -1.07 21.60
C LEU A 153 -5.80 -1.13 22.91
N ARG A 154 -6.20 -2.03 23.82
CA ARG A 154 -5.50 -2.30 25.09
C ARG A 154 -5.23 -3.79 25.23
N SER A 155 -4.02 -4.12 25.68
CA SER A 155 -3.70 -5.50 26.06
C SER A 155 -4.43 -5.84 27.36
N THR A 156 -5.12 -6.97 27.39
CA THR A 156 -5.81 -7.46 28.59
C THR A 156 -4.89 -8.35 29.41
N THR A 157 -4.84 -8.13 30.72
CA THR A 157 -4.09 -8.95 31.69
C THR A 157 -4.71 -10.33 31.93
N GLU A 158 -5.95 -10.58 31.55
CA GLU A 158 -6.58 -11.91 31.65
C GLU A 158 -5.90 -12.98 30.77
N SER A 159 -5.14 -12.54 29.76
CA SER A 159 -4.25 -13.40 28.99
C SER A 159 -3.23 -14.14 29.87
N LEU A 160 -2.84 -13.63 31.05
CA LEU A 160 -1.93 -14.32 31.96
C LEU A 160 -2.49 -15.64 32.54
N GLN A 161 -3.80 -15.82 32.63
CA GLN A 161 -4.38 -17.09 33.10
C GLN A 161 -4.52 -18.11 31.96
N LEU A 162 -4.91 -17.69 30.75
CA LEU A 162 -4.96 -18.57 29.58
C LEU A 162 -3.57 -18.95 29.07
N GLN A 163 -2.61 -18.02 29.14
CA GLN A 163 -1.20 -18.20 28.76
C GLN A 163 -0.42 -19.06 29.77
N ARG A 164 -0.94 -19.26 30.99
CA ARG A 164 -0.44 -20.30 31.91
C ARG A 164 -0.83 -21.71 31.48
N GLN A 165 -1.90 -21.87 30.69
CA GLN A 165 -2.34 -23.17 30.17
C GLN A 165 -1.87 -23.42 28.73
N ILE A 166 -1.59 -22.37 27.95
CA ILE A 166 -1.09 -22.46 26.58
C ILE A 166 0.31 -21.84 26.52
N THR A 167 1.27 -22.54 27.11
CA THR A 167 2.70 -22.29 26.93
C THR A 167 3.05 -22.47 25.46
N THR A 168 3.32 -21.40 24.69
CA THR A 168 4.41 -21.31 23.67
C THR A 168 4.27 -20.21 22.61
N ILE A 169 3.14 -19.52 22.44
CA ILE A 169 3.04 -18.49 21.38
C ILE A 169 3.56 -17.13 21.90
N PRO A 170 4.63 -16.56 21.30
CA PRO A 170 5.11 -15.23 21.65
C PRO A 170 4.10 -14.15 21.23
N GLY A 171 4.18 -12.96 21.84
CA GLY A 171 3.40 -11.80 21.43
C GLY A 171 2.37 -11.30 22.44
N CYS A 172 1.82 -10.16 22.06
CA CYS A 172 0.78 -9.40 22.70
C CYS A 172 -0.59 -9.89 22.25
N SER A 173 -1.41 -10.36 23.19
CA SER A 173 -2.84 -10.54 22.92
C SER A 173 -3.61 -9.26 23.24
N ALA A 174 -4.44 -8.82 22.30
CA ALA A 174 -5.51 -7.86 22.55
C ALA A 174 -6.85 -8.52 22.15
N PRO A 175 -7.93 -8.27 22.90
CA PRO A 175 -9.25 -8.73 22.51
C PRO A 175 -9.59 -8.12 21.16
N SER A 176 -10.11 -8.92 20.22
CA SER A 176 -10.64 -8.42 18.95
C SER A 176 -11.84 -7.52 19.25
N PRO A 177 -11.72 -6.19 19.16
CA PRO A 177 -12.85 -5.30 19.33
C PRO A 177 -13.72 -5.46 18.09
N SER A 178 -15.02 -5.60 18.30
CA SER A 178 -16.01 -5.75 17.23
C SER A 178 -16.03 -4.59 16.20
N ILE A 179 -15.27 -3.51 16.46
CA ILE A 179 -15.23 -2.29 15.65
C ILE A 179 -13.86 -1.98 15.01
N ILE A 180 -12.79 -2.76 15.24
CA ILE A 180 -11.47 -2.46 14.63
C ILE A 180 -11.56 -2.44 13.09
N TRP A 181 -12.35 -3.33 12.49
CA TRP A 181 -12.54 -3.39 11.04
C TRP A 181 -12.90 -2.05 10.41
N ALA A 182 -13.55 -1.17 11.17
CA ALA A 182 -13.99 0.14 10.73
C ALA A 182 -12.79 1.03 10.35
N VAL A 183 -11.64 0.87 11.02
CA VAL A 183 -10.41 1.64 10.75
C VAL A 183 -9.90 1.42 9.31
N PHE A 184 -10.15 0.25 8.70
CA PHE A 184 -9.74 -0.07 7.33
C PHE A 184 -10.70 0.45 6.25
N VAL A 185 -11.90 0.91 6.64
CA VAL A 185 -12.95 1.33 5.70
C VAL A 185 -12.54 2.57 4.89
N PRO A 186 -12.08 3.69 5.50
CA PRO A 186 -11.69 4.87 4.73
C PRO A 186 -10.62 4.55 3.68
N SER A 187 -9.61 3.79 4.11
CA SER A 187 -8.52 3.35 3.24
C SER A 187 -9.02 2.52 2.05
N THR A 188 -9.96 1.60 2.27
CA THR A 188 -10.52 0.80 1.17
C THR A 188 -11.32 1.68 0.20
N ILE A 189 -12.14 2.61 0.73
CA ILE A 189 -12.94 3.51 -0.10
C ILE A 189 -12.07 4.36 -1.03
N ILE A 190 -10.99 4.97 -0.52
CA ILE A 190 -10.14 5.81 -1.37
C ILE A 190 -9.40 5.01 -2.43
N HIS A 191 -8.91 3.81 -2.11
CA HIS A 191 -8.30 2.94 -3.12
C HIS A 191 -9.32 2.60 -4.23
N MET A 192 -10.60 2.42 -3.88
CA MET A 192 -11.64 2.05 -4.84
C MET A 192 -11.95 3.21 -5.78
N ILE A 193 -12.04 4.42 -5.22
CA ILE A 193 -12.21 5.65 -5.97
C ILE A 193 -11.03 5.87 -6.92
N LEU A 194 -9.79 5.79 -6.43
CA LEU A 194 -8.58 6.01 -7.24
C LEU A 194 -8.39 4.93 -8.33
N PHE A 195 -8.72 3.67 -8.01
CA PHE A 195 -8.77 2.60 -9.00
C PHE A 195 -9.85 2.86 -10.05
N GLY A 196 -11.05 3.30 -9.64
CA GLY A 196 -12.14 3.67 -10.54
C GLY A 196 -11.76 4.79 -11.51
N PHE A 197 -11.09 5.84 -11.04
CA PHE A 197 -10.52 6.87 -11.92
C PHE A 197 -9.54 6.25 -12.92
N THR A 198 -8.63 5.39 -12.47
CA THR A 198 -7.66 4.76 -13.37
C THR A 198 -8.32 3.89 -14.44
N ILE A 199 -9.33 3.08 -14.07
CA ILE A 199 -10.11 2.29 -15.03
C ILE A 199 -10.87 3.17 -16.02
N ALA A 200 -11.52 4.24 -15.54
CA ALA A 200 -12.22 5.18 -16.42
C ALA A 200 -11.26 5.82 -17.43
N ARG A 201 -10.02 6.13 -17.02
CA ARG A 201 -8.99 6.60 -17.95
C ARG A 201 -8.59 5.51 -18.95
N ILE A 202 -8.33 4.29 -18.50
CA ILE A 202 -7.97 3.16 -19.37
C ILE A 202 -9.03 2.97 -20.45
N LEU A 203 -10.31 2.91 -20.07
CA LEU A 203 -11.43 2.71 -20.99
C LEU A 203 -11.61 3.86 -21.98
N LYS A 204 -11.35 5.10 -21.56
CA LYS A 204 -11.39 6.26 -22.46
C LYS A 204 -10.24 6.22 -23.46
N VAL A 205 -9.01 5.93 -22.99
CA VAL A 205 -7.81 5.86 -23.83
C VAL A 205 -7.87 4.68 -24.80
N SER A 206 -8.41 3.52 -24.39
CA SER A 206 -8.55 2.36 -25.29
C SER A 206 -9.54 2.57 -26.43
N ARG A 207 -10.46 3.54 -26.30
CA ARG A 207 -11.41 3.93 -27.36
C ARG A 207 -10.84 4.97 -28.31
N ASP A 208 -9.78 5.68 -27.91
CA ASP A 208 -9.08 6.64 -28.77
C ASP A 208 -8.10 5.90 -29.68
N LEU A 209 -8.51 5.65 -30.93
CA LEU A 209 -7.70 5.01 -31.97
C LEU A 209 -6.40 5.80 -32.32
N ARG A 210 -6.30 7.05 -31.87
CA ARG A 210 -5.15 7.94 -32.11
C ARG A 210 -4.06 7.89 -31.02
N MET A 211 -4.26 7.15 -29.94
CA MET A 211 -3.29 7.08 -28.84
C MET A 211 -2.30 5.93 -29.05
N ASP A 212 -1.00 6.25 -29.02
CA ASP A 212 0.09 5.31 -29.25
C ASP A 212 0.15 4.15 -28.24
N GLN A 213 0.65 3.00 -28.71
CA GLN A 213 0.74 1.73 -27.96
C GLN A 213 1.51 1.86 -26.63
N LEU A 214 2.46 2.80 -26.56
CA LEU A 214 3.27 3.06 -25.37
C LEU A 214 2.42 3.65 -24.23
N MET A 215 1.56 4.62 -24.54
CA MET A 215 0.68 5.23 -23.53
C MET A 215 -0.38 4.24 -23.04
N GLN A 216 -0.93 3.42 -23.94
CA GLN A 216 -1.83 2.34 -23.53
C GLN A 216 -1.14 1.36 -22.58
N ARG A 217 0.12 1.00 -22.85
CA ARG A 217 0.90 0.11 -22.00
C ARG A 217 1.22 0.74 -20.64
N LEU A 218 1.65 1.99 -20.61
CA LEU A 218 1.98 2.69 -19.36
C LEU A 218 0.76 2.88 -18.44
N VAL A 219 -0.42 3.17 -19.02
CA VAL A 219 -1.66 3.29 -18.25
C VAL A 219 -2.14 1.90 -17.78
N ARG A 220 -2.02 0.85 -18.61
CA ARG A 220 -2.38 -0.52 -18.24
C ARG A 220 -1.49 -1.09 -17.14
N ASP A 221 -0.17 -0.98 -17.32
CA ASP A 221 0.82 -1.43 -16.34
C ASP A 221 0.70 -0.60 -15.05
N GLY A 222 0.35 0.68 -15.19
CA GLY A 222 -0.04 1.54 -14.09
C GLY A 222 -1.28 1.08 -13.33
N GLY A 223 -2.31 0.59 -14.02
CA GLY A 223 -3.56 0.13 -13.44
C GLY A 223 -3.42 -1.10 -12.55
N LEU A 224 -2.45 -1.98 -12.84
CA LEU A 224 -2.15 -3.15 -12.01
C LEU A 224 -1.77 -2.77 -10.58
N VAL A 225 -1.04 -1.67 -10.40
CA VAL A 225 -0.61 -1.18 -9.07
C VAL A 225 -1.81 -0.75 -8.23
N PHE A 226 -2.77 -0.04 -8.84
CA PHE A 226 -4.02 0.34 -8.17
C PHE A 226 -4.86 -0.89 -7.84
N PHE A 227 -4.94 -1.87 -8.75
CA PHE A 227 -5.67 -3.11 -8.53
C PHE A 227 -5.09 -3.91 -7.36
N VAL A 228 -3.78 -4.14 -7.34
CA VAL A 228 -3.09 -4.88 -6.27
C VAL A 228 -3.26 -4.17 -4.92
N SER A 229 -3.12 -2.84 -4.91
CA SER A 229 -3.34 -2.04 -3.69
C SER A 229 -4.79 -2.15 -3.20
N MET A 230 -5.76 -2.04 -4.11
CA MET A 230 -7.20 -2.21 -3.82
C MET A 230 -7.52 -3.62 -3.29
N ALA A 231 -6.98 -4.66 -3.90
CA ALA A 231 -7.18 -6.04 -3.47
C ALA A 231 -6.64 -6.27 -2.05
N SER A 232 -5.44 -5.75 -1.75
CA SER A 232 -4.83 -5.86 -0.41
C SER A 232 -5.61 -5.09 0.67
N ALA A 233 -6.15 -3.91 0.33
CA ALA A 233 -7.02 -3.15 1.23
C ALA A 233 -8.35 -3.87 1.47
N THR A 234 -8.93 -4.46 0.41
CA THR A 234 -10.16 -5.24 0.49
C THR A 234 -9.97 -6.47 1.38
N PHE A 235 -8.85 -7.19 1.22
CA PHE A 235 -8.50 -8.31 2.10
C PHE A 235 -8.47 -7.89 3.57
N SER A 236 -7.85 -6.76 3.88
CA SER A 236 -7.71 -6.26 5.25
C SER A 236 -9.07 -5.89 5.86
N VAL A 237 -9.92 -5.11 5.16
CA VAL A 237 -11.24 -4.71 5.70
C VAL A 237 -12.21 -5.88 5.79
N VAL A 238 -12.27 -6.75 4.77
CA VAL A 238 -13.19 -7.89 4.75
C VAL A 238 -12.76 -8.90 5.80
N GLY A 239 -11.47 -9.24 5.87
CA GLY A 239 -10.96 -10.16 6.87
C GLY A 239 -11.11 -9.62 8.29
N ALA A 240 -10.84 -8.33 8.53
CA ALA A 240 -11.08 -7.72 9.83
C ALA A 240 -12.57 -7.71 10.22
N ARG A 241 -13.51 -7.68 9.25
CA ARG A 241 -14.95 -7.72 9.51
C ARG A 241 -15.46 -9.11 9.92
N LEU A 242 -14.79 -10.17 9.48
CA LEU A 242 -15.14 -11.57 9.73
C LEU A 242 -14.76 -12.02 11.15
N THR A 243 -15.28 -11.36 12.18
CA THR A 243 -14.93 -11.63 13.59
C THR A 243 -15.32 -13.02 14.08
N LYS A 244 -16.15 -13.75 13.34
CA LYS A 244 -16.55 -15.13 13.65
C LYS A 244 -15.54 -16.18 13.16
N ASP A 245 -14.67 -15.81 12.22
CA ASP A 245 -13.69 -16.70 11.61
C ASP A 245 -12.28 -16.24 12.00
N PRO A 246 -11.77 -16.66 13.17
CA PRO A 246 -10.50 -16.16 13.70
C PRO A 246 -9.34 -16.40 12.72
N VAL A 247 -9.37 -17.50 11.97
CA VAL A 247 -8.35 -17.87 10.97
C VAL A 247 -8.15 -16.79 9.91
N ILE A 248 -9.20 -16.08 9.51
CA ILE A 248 -9.12 -14.97 8.54
C ILE A 248 -8.94 -13.63 9.28
N ASN A 249 -9.65 -13.46 10.39
CA ASN A 249 -9.66 -12.21 11.15
C ASN A 249 -8.28 -11.83 11.71
N GLY A 250 -7.58 -12.78 12.31
CA GLY A 250 -6.28 -12.57 12.92
C GLY A 250 -5.26 -12.02 11.91
N PRO A 251 -4.97 -12.76 10.82
CA PRO A 251 -4.03 -12.31 9.80
C PRO A 251 -4.44 -10.99 9.14
N ALA A 252 -5.71 -10.81 8.80
CA ALA A 252 -6.16 -9.59 8.12
C ALA A 252 -6.09 -8.34 9.01
N THR A 253 -6.25 -8.50 10.33
CA THR A 253 -6.24 -7.38 11.28
C THR A 253 -4.83 -7.01 11.74
N TRP A 254 -4.00 -8.02 11.98
CA TRP A 254 -2.71 -7.83 12.66
C TRP A 254 -1.50 -7.86 11.73
N SER A 255 -1.66 -8.34 10.48
CA SER A 255 -0.59 -8.23 9.49
C SER A 255 -0.59 -6.86 8.81
N ASN A 256 0.60 -6.36 8.51
CA ASN A 256 0.79 -5.17 7.67
C ASN A 256 0.69 -5.51 6.17
N SER A 257 -0.16 -6.46 5.79
CA SER A 257 -0.26 -6.95 4.41
C SER A 257 -0.64 -5.86 3.41
N GLN A 258 -1.67 -5.06 3.71
CA GLN A 258 -2.02 -3.90 2.89
C GLN A 258 -0.86 -2.92 2.75
N LEU A 259 -0.22 -2.55 3.87
CA LEU A 259 0.86 -1.58 3.89
C LEU A 259 2.04 -2.06 3.03
N ALA A 260 2.52 -3.28 3.27
CA ALA A 260 3.68 -3.84 2.56
C ALA A 260 3.40 -3.99 1.07
N ILE A 261 2.26 -4.58 0.69
CA ILE A 261 1.90 -4.83 -0.70
C ILE A 261 1.74 -3.50 -1.46
N SER A 262 1.02 -2.54 -0.90
CA SER A 262 0.84 -1.22 -1.52
C SER A 262 2.16 -0.44 -1.62
N ALA A 263 3.00 -0.48 -0.59
CA ALA A 263 4.28 0.21 -0.59
C ALA A 263 5.24 -0.33 -1.66
N VAL A 264 5.33 -1.66 -1.80
CA VAL A 264 6.14 -2.31 -2.84
C VAL A 264 5.59 -2.01 -4.23
N ALA A 265 4.27 -2.14 -4.43
CA ALA A 265 3.64 -1.88 -5.72
C ALA A 265 3.88 -0.43 -6.19
N VAL A 266 3.76 0.54 -5.27
CA VAL A 266 4.03 1.96 -5.57
C VAL A 266 5.52 2.23 -5.78
N SER A 267 6.42 1.63 -4.99
CA SER A 267 7.87 1.82 -5.17
C SER A 267 8.35 1.32 -6.53
N ARG A 268 7.97 0.09 -6.91
CA ARG A 268 8.32 -0.48 -8.22
C ARG A 268 7.76 0.31 -9.37
N LEU A 269 6.55 0.84 -9.21
CA LEU A 269 5.97 1.73 -10.20
C LEU A 269 6.82 2.99 -10.39
N MET A 270 7.16 3.68 -9.30
CA MET A 270 7.96 4.92 -9.38
C MET A 270 9.33 4.66 -10.01
N LEU A 271 10.00 3.58 -9.62
CA LEU A 271 11.28 3.17 -10.20
C LEU A 271 11.14 2.81 -11.68
N SER A 272 10.12 2.05 -12.08
CA SER A 272 9.90 1.68 -13.49
C SER A 272 9.67 2.90 -14.38
N ILE A 273 8.99 3.93 -13.87
CA ILE A 273 8.77 5.17 -14.61
C ILE A 273 10.09 5.95 -14.76
N HIS A 274 10.91 6.01 -13.71
CA HIS A 274 12.22 6.67 -13.77
C HIS A 274 13.20 5.93 -14.68
N SER A 275 13.25 4.60 -14.60
CA SER A 275 14.05 3.74 -15.49
C SER A 275 13.65 3.91 -16.95
N LEU A 276 12.34 3.99 -17.23
CA LEU A 276 11.84 4.27 -18.56
C LEU A 276 12.23 5.67 -19.04
N ALA A 277 12.07 6.70 -18.20
CA ALA A 277 12.46 8.07 -18.55
C ALA A 277 13.97 8.18 -18.84
N GLY A 278 14.81 7.51 -18.03
CA GLY A 278 16.26 7.44 -18.24
C GLY A 278 16.64 6.77 -19.56
N LYS A 279 16.00 5.65 -19.91
CA LYS A 279 16.20 4.96 -21.21
C LYS A 279 15.79 5.82 -22.40
N LEU A 280 14.73 6.61 -22.23
CA LEU A 280 14.23 7.49 -23.28
C LEU A 280 14.96 8.84 -23.34
N LYS A 281 15.81 9.17 -22.36
CA LYS A 281 16.47 10.49 -22.20
C LYS A 281 15.48 11.66 -22.20
N ILE A 282 14.31 11.45 -21.58
CA ILE A 282 13.22 12.43 -21.53
C ILE A 282 13.07 12.98 -20.10
N ASP A 283 12.76 14.26 -19.99
CA ASP A 283 12.48 14.89 -18.71
C ASP A 283 11.20 14.32 -18.05
N GLN A 284 11.24 14.04 -16.75
CA GLN A 284 10.16 13.30 -16.05
C GLN A 284 8.82 14.04 -16.12
N ASN A 285 8.87 15.37 -15.99
CA ASN A 285 7.68 16.22 -16.06
C ASN A 285 6.97 16.12 -17.42
N TRP A 286 7.75 15.85 -18.48
CA TRP A 286 7.24 15.63 -19.82
C TRP A 286 6.52 14.27 -19.93
N LEU A 287 7.08 13.22 -19.30
CA LEU A 287 6.52 11.86 -19.31
C LEU A 287 5.22 11.71 -18.48
N PHE A 288 4.94 12.64 -17.57
CA PHE A 288 3.68 12.68 -16.83
C PHE A 288 2.62 13.57 -17.49
N ASN A 289 2.93 14.29 -18.57
CA ASN A 289 1.97 15.14 -19.27
C ASN A 289 1.41 14.43 -20.52
N PRO A 290 0.15 13.98 -20.51
CA PRO A 290 -0.43 13.25 -21.64
C PRO A 290 -0.45 14.07 -22.94
N SER A 291 -0.49 15.41 -22.87
CA SER A 291 -0.47 16.27 -24.06
C SER A 291 0.88 16.26 -24.75
N GLU A 292 1.97 16.20 -24.00
CA GLU A 292 3.33 16.16 -24.55
C GLU A 292 3.68 14.76 -25.08
N LEU A 293 3.30 13.71 -24.36
CA LEU A 293 3.43 12.33 -24.83
C LEU A 293 2.68 12.05 -26.14
N SER A 294 1.51 12.67 -26.32
CA SER A 294 0.72 12.54 -27.57
C SER A 294 1.31 13.29 -28.77
N ARG A 295 2.32 14.15 -28.56
CA ARG A 295 2.97 14.92 -29.64
C ARG A 295 4.15 14.18 -30.26
N VAL A 296 4.78 13.27 -29.51
CA VAL A 296 5.91 12.51 -30.02
C VAL A 296 5.40 11.35 -30.85
N ARG A 297 6.01 11.16 -32.02
CA ARG A 297 5.72 10.02 -32.90
C ARG A 297 6.59 8.86 -32.47
N TRP A 298 5.96 7.72 -32.21
CA TRP A 298 6.63 6.49 -31.82
C TRP A 298 6.30 5.42 -32.86
N TRP A 299 7.29 4.64 -33.28
CA TRP A 299 7.03 3.42 -34.05
C TRP A 299 7.82 2.25 -33.49
N ALA A 300 7.17 1.09 -33.47
CA ALA A 300 7.83 -0.15 -33.09
C ALA A 300 8.71 -0.62 -34.26
N VAL A 301 10.00 -0.84 -33.99
CA VAL A 301 10.94 -1.45 -34.92
C VAL A 301 11.29 -2.83 -34.41
N SER A 302 10.99 -3.86 -35.21
CA SER A 302 11.47 -5.20 -34.95
C SER A 302 12.85 -5.34 -35.58
N GLY A 303 13.88 -5.46 -34.75
CA GLY A 303 15.25 -5.74 -35.19
C GLY A 303 15.66 -7.17 -34.86
N ASP A 304 16.85 -7.56 -35.29
CA ASP A 304 17.43 -8.90 -35.04
C ASP A 304 17.54 -9.27 -33.55
N TYR A 305 17.48 -8.27 -32.66
CA TYR A 305 17.54 -8.43 -31.20
C TYR A 305 16.18 -8.25 -30.48
N GLY A 306 15.06 -8.21 -31.21
CA GLY A 306 13.71 -8.13 -30.66
C GLY A 306 12.94 -6.85 -31.02
N ARG A 307 11.80 -6.62 -30.35
CA ARG A 307 10.96 -5.43 -30.54
C ARG A 307 11.54 -4.25 -29.76
N SER A 308 12.01 -3.24 -30.49
CA SER A 308 12.45 -1.95 -29.96
C SER A 308 11.44 -0.86 -30.32
N ILE A 309 11.40 0.23 -29.58
CA ILE A 309 10.55 1.39 -29.87
C ILE A 309 11.47 2.52 -30.27
N VAL A 310 11.25 3.08 -31.46
CA VAL A 310 11.95 4.26 -31.95
C VAL A 310 11.07 5.48 -31.71
N VAL A 311 11.70 6.55 -31.26
CA VAL A 311 11.08 7.79 -30.81
C VAL A 311 11.59 8.91 -31.71
N GLU A 312 10.71 9.59 -32.41
CA GLU A 312 11.08 10.80 -33.14
C GLU A 312 11.07 11.97 -32.17
N MET A 313 12.26 12.39 -31.75
CA MET A 313 12.44 13.61 -30.98
C MET A 313 12.59 14.78 -31.95
N ASP A 314 11.61 15.70 -31.96
CA ASP A 314 11.80 17.01 -32.60
C ASP A 314 12.86 17.78 -31.80
N THR A 315 14.12 17.71 -32.24
CA THR A 315 15.21 18.52 -31.71
C THR A 315 15.04 19.95 -32.20
N HIS A 316 14.19 20.74 -31.55
CA HIS A 316 14.36 22.19 -31.57
C HIS A 316 15.53 22.56 -30.65
N GLU A 317 16.75 22.23 -31.08
CA GLU A 317 17.94 22.92 -30.55
C GLU A 317 17.92 24.35 -31.09
N PRO A 318 17.93 25.39 -30.22
CA PRO A 318 18.32 26.70 -30.69
C PRO A 318 19.78 26.59 -31.12
N VAL A 319 20.02 26.76 -32.42
CA VAL A 319 21.37 26.93 -32.98
C VAL A 319 22.02 28.08 -32.22
N ALA A 320 22.92 27.76 -31.30
CA ALA A 320 23.80 28.73 -30.69
C ALA A 320 24.68 29.27 -31.83
N GLN A 321 24.31 30.43 -32.37
CA GLN A 321 25.21 31.21 -33.21
C GLN A 321 26.44 31.53 -32.37
N LYS A 322 27.55 30.88 -32.71
CA LYS A 322 28.88 31.35 -32.31
C LYS A 322 29.07 32.76 -32.87
N VAL A 323 29.29 33.71 -31.97
CA VAL A 323 30.02 34.95 -32.22
C VAL A 323 31.27 34.88 -31.36
#